data_AF-A0A0A1WKJ8-F1
#
_entry.id   AF-A0A0A1WKJ8-F1
#
_cell.length_a   1.000
_cell.length_b   1.000
_cell.length_c   1.000
_cell.angle_alpha   90.00
_cell.angle_beta   90.00
_cell.angle_gamma   90.00
#
_symmetry.space_group_name_H-M   'P 1'
#
loop_
_entity.id
_entity.type
_entity.pdbx_description
1 polymer ?
#
loop_
_entity_poly.entity_id
_entity_poly.type
_entity_poly.pdbx_seq_one_letter_code
_entity_poly.pdbx_strand_id
1 'polypeptide(L)'
;MNALSFYLTTNDGHIGKYFWLGVSDLADEGKFMSHTDGRPMPYAKWSGGQPDDAGKNEDCVHLWAINNVFHMNDNVCTAMAYAICELRQRSKSCDVCDLKHFMERLVQSTNAFKCQN
;
A
#
# COMPACT_ATOMS: atom_id res chain seq x y z
N MET A 1 -1.62 -10.09 -3.17
CA MET A 1 -0.54 -10.39 -4.15
C MET A 1 -0.96 -11.18 -5.39
N ASN A 2 -1.90 -12.14 -5.34
CA ASN A 2 -2.24 -12.93 -6.54
C ASN A 2 -2.82 -12.09 -7.69
N ALA A 3 -3.71 -11.13 -7.40
CA ALA A 3 -4.27 -10.25 -8.43
C ALA A 3 -3.22 -9.34 -9.07
N LEU A 4 -2.33 -8.74 -8.26
CA LEU A 4 -1.22 -7.92 -8.76
C LEU A 4 -0.25 -8.76 -9.60
N SER A 5 0.13 -9.94 -9.10
CA SER A 5 0.98 -10.88 -9.84
C SER A 5 0.36 -11.25 -11.18
N PHE A 6 -0.94 -11.57 -11.22
CA PHE A 6 -1.66 -11.89 -12.46
C PHE A 6 -1.64 -10.69 -13.42
N TYR A 7 -1.96 -9.49 -12.95
CA TYR A 7 -1.94 -8.28 -13.78
C TYR A 7 -0.56 -8.05 -14.41
N LEU A 8 0.51 -8.13 -13.62
CA LEU A 8 1.88 -7.93 -14.09
C LEU A 8 2.34 -9.03 -15.05
N THR A 9 1.83 -10.26 -14.92
CA THR A 9 2.21 -11.36 -15.83
C THR A 9 1.41 -11.36 -17.13
N THR A 10 0.11 -11.07 -17.10
CA THR A 10 -0.77 -11.27 -18.26
C THR A 10 -0.91 -10.06 -19.16
N ASN A 11 -0.93 -8.85 -18.62
CA ASN A 11 -1.33 -7.68 -19.42
C ASN A 11 -0.17 -7.09 -20.22
N ASP A 12 1.04 -7.08 -19.65
CA ASP A 12 2.17 -6.36 -20.23
C ASP A 12 3.47 -7.20 -20.28
N GLY A 13 3.38 -8.51 -20.04
CA GLY A 13 4.51 -9.43 -20.10
C GLY A 13 5.70 -8.97 -19.26
N HIS A 14 5.46 -8.44 -18.06
CA HIS A 14 6.52 -7.84 -17.22
C HIS A 14 7.43 -8.87 -16.54
N ILE A 15 7.43 -10.12 -17.02
CA ILE A 15 8.35 -11.15 -16.58
C ILE A 15 9.79 -10.68 -16.85
N GLY A 16 10.62 -10.65 -15.81
CA GLY A 16 11.99 -10.13 -15.87
C GLY A 16 12.16 -8.66 -15.47
N LYS A 17 11.06 -7.96 -15.13
CA LYS A 17 11.12 -6.62 -14.51
C LYS A 17 11.05 -6.73 -12.98
N TYR A 18 11.67 -5.74 -12.33
CA TYR A 18 11.60 -5.55 -10.89
C TYR A 18 10.73 -4.35 -10.55
N PHE A 19 9.98 -4.45 -9.44
CA PHE A 19 9.10 -3.38 -9.01
C PHE A 19 9.25 -3.05 -7.53
N TRP A 20 9.64 -1.82 -7.22
CA TRP A 20 9.66 -1.31 -5.85
C TRP A 20 8.25 -1.19 -5.27
N LEU A 21 8.13 -1.57 -4.00
CA LEU A 21 6.98 -1.28 -3.16
C LEU A 21 7.30 -0.13 -2.21
N GLY A 22 6.26 0.55 -1.72
CA GLY A 22 6.40 1.65 -0.75
C GLY A 22 6.64 1.19 0.69
N VAL A 23 7.47 0.16 0.91
CA VAL A 23 7.80 -0.40 2.23
C VAL A 23 9.31 -0.66 2.35
N SER A 24 9.85 -0.43 3.54
CA SER A 24 11.27 -0.64 3.88
C SER A 24 11.42 -0.97 5.37
N ASP A 25 12.53 -1.53 5.77
CA ASP A 25 12.95 -1.69 7.17
C ASP A 25 14.16 -0.83 7.56
N LEU A 26 14.53 0.16 6.73
CA LEU A 26 15.53 1.22 6.98
C LEU A 26 15.55 1.82 8.40
N ALA A 27 14.42 1.82 9.11
CA ALA A 27 14.31 2.37 10.46
C ALA A 27 14.71 1.37 11.56
N ASP A 28 14.48 0.07 11.35
CA ASP A 28 14.71 -1.01 12.30
C ASP A 28 14.71 -2.36 11.55
N GLU A 29 15.89 -2.94 11.39
CA GLU A 29 16.15 -4.17 10.64
C GLU A 29 15.13 -5.28 10.92
N GLY A 30 14.54 -5.86 9.87
CA GLY A 30 13.51 -6.88 9.95
C GLY A 30 12.10 -6.35 10.28
N LYS A 31 11.92 -5.04 10.47
CA LYS A 31 10.60 -4.40 10.65
C LYS A 31 10.23 -3.55 9.43
N PHE A 32 9.61 -4.20 8.46
CA PHE A 32 9.13 -3.54 7.25
C PHE A 32 7.93 -2.62 7.52
N MET A 33 8.12 -1.32 7.31
CA MET A 33 7.15 -0.27 7.54
C MET A 33 6.76 0.41 6.23
N SER A 34 5.48 0.78 6.10
CA SER A 34 4.97 1.59 5.00
C SER A 34 5.48 3.02 5.08
N HIS A 35 6.04 3.51 3.97
CA HIS A 35 6.43 4.93 3.84
C HIS A 35 5.22 5.87 3.78
N THR A 36 4.02 5.36 3.49
CA THR A 36 2.82 6.19 3.31
C THR A 36 2.19 6.58 4.64
N ASP A 37 2.16 5.66 5.60
CA ASP A 37 1.43 5.83 6.87
C ASP A 37 2.19 5.33 8.09
N GLY A 38 3.42 4.86 7.94
CA GLY A 38 4.26 4.39 9.03
C GLY A 38 3.73 3.13 9.72
N ARG A 39 2.83 2.37 9.08
CA ARG A 39 2.30 1.13 9.64
C ARG A 39 3.12 -0.08 9.22
N PRO A 40 3.19 -1.14 10.06
CA PRO A 40 3.86 -2.38 9.66
C PRO A 40 3.22 -2.96 8.41
N MET A 41 4.04 -3.56 7.54
CA MET A 41 3.58 -4.28 6.37
C MET A 41 2.63 -5.41 6.80
N PRO A 42 1.32 -5.35 6.47
CA PRO A 42 0.33 -6.27 7.02
C PRO A 42 0.38 -7.67 6.37
N TYR A 43 1.09 -7.79 5.23
CA TYR A 43 1.15 -8.99 4.45
C TYR A 43 2.47 -9.07 3.69
N ALA A 44 3.08 -10.25 3.71
CA ALA A 44 4.27 -10.55 2.93
C ALA A 44 4.08 -11.83 2.10
N LYS A 45 4.61 -11.82 0.87
CA LYS A 45 4.74 -13.00 0.01
C LYS A 45 6.19 -13.13 -0.45
N TRP A 46 7.07 -13.35 0.50
CA TRP A 46 8.50 -13.53 0.24
C TRP A 46 8.76 -14.67 -0.74
N SER A 47 9.83 -14.55 -1.52
CA SER A 47 10.43 -15.70 -2.17
C SER A 47 11.09 -16.62 -1.16
N GLY A 48 11.37 -17.86 -1.57
CA GLY A 48 12.03 -18.81 -0.69
C GLY A 48 13.38 -18.26 -0.22
N GLY A 49 13.58 -18.24 1.11
CA GLY A 49 14.81 -17.74 1.73
C GLY A 49 14.79 -16.25 2.09
N GLN A 50 13.76 -15.50 1.71
CA GLN A 50 13.68 -14.06 1.88
C GLN A 50 12.77 -13.65 3.07
N PRO A 51 12.99 -12.49 3.69
CA PRO A 51 14.10 -11.57 3.45
C PRO A 51 15.42 -12.12 4.02
N ASP A 52 16.55 -11.88 3.36
CA ASP A 52 17.85 -12.41 3.79
C ASP A 52 18.93 -11.37 4.10
N ASP A 53 18.61 -10.07 3.92
CA ASP A 53 19.51 -8.96 4.17
C ASP A 53 20.89 -9.20 3.54
N ALA A 54 20.93 -9.52 2.24
CA ALA A 54 22.15 -9.99 1.60
C ALA A 54 23.24 -8.92 1.63
N GLY A 55 24.33 -9.21 2.33
CA GLY A 55 25.42 -8.25 2.50
C GLY A 55 25.14 -7.15 3.53
N LYS A 56 24.08 -7.27 4.33
CA LYS A 56 23.70 -6.36 5.43
C LYS A 56 23.36 -4.95 4.98
N ASN A 57 22.61 -4.84 3.90
CA ASN A 57 22.35 -3.57 3.23
C ASN A 57 21.10 -3.64 2.31
N GLU A 58 20.17 -4.55 2.57
CA GLU A 58 18.99 -4.74 1.72
C GLU A 58 17.71 -4.24 2.39
N ASP A 59 17.56 -2.93 2.54
CA ASP A 59 16.46 -2.39 3.36
C ASP A 59 15.13 -2.13 2.61
N CYS A 60 15.07 -2.35 1.30
CA CYS A 60 13.92 -1.97 0.47
C CYS A 60 13.25 -3.18 -0.20
N VAL A 61 11.92 -3.20 -0.26
CA VAL A 61 11.20 -4.35 -0.82
C VAL A 61 10.86 -4.16 -2.29
N HIS A 62 11.33 -5.07 -3.14
CA HIS A 62 10.89 -5.18 -4.53
C HIS A 62 10.14 -6.48 -4.82
N LEU A 63 9.48 -6.49 -5.98
CA LEU A 63 8.86 -7.66 -6.56
C LEU A 63 9.70 -8.20 -7.71
N TRP A 64 9.88 -9.52 -7.73
CA TRP A 64 10.45 -10.26 -8.86
C TRP A 64 9.61 -11.50 -9.19
N ALA A 65 9.74 -12.01 -10.41
CA ALA A 65 8.98 -13.18 -10.85
C ALA A 65 9.79 -14.48 -10.66
N ILE A 66 9.22 -15.43 -9.91
CA ILE A 66 9.69 -16.82 -9.82
C ILE A 66 8.60 -17.71 -10.39
N ASN A 67 8.93 -18.52 -11.41
CA ASN A 67 7.96 -19.39 -12.10
C ASN A 67 6.68 -18.63 -12.55
N ASN A 68 6.85 -17.43 -13.11
CA ASN A 68 5.77 -16.53 -13.54
C ASN A 68 4.81 -16.09 -12.41
N VAL A 69 5.28 -16.08 -11.17
CA VAL A 69 4.55 -15.53 -10.03
C VAL A 69 5.42 -14.49 -9.35
N PHE A 70 4.88 -13.31 -9.07
CA PHE A 70 5.60 -12.27 -8.37
C PHE A 70 5.66 -12.56 -6.86
N HIS A 71 6.87 -12.49 -6.33
CA HIS A 71 7.25 -12.64 -4.91
C HIS A 71 8.02 -11.41 -4.44
N MET A 72 8.06 -11.20 -3.13
CA MET A 72 8.82 -10.13 -2.48
C MET A 72 10.25 -10.59 -2.19
N ASN A 73 11.16 -9.63 -2.25
CA ASN A 73 12.58 -9.75 -1.93
C ASN A 73 13.01 -8.40 -1.33
N ASP A 74 13.76 -8.42 -0.24
CA ASP A 74 14.45 -7.23 0.26
C ASP A 74 15.70 -7.02 -0.61
N ASN A 75 16.03 -5.78 -0.95
CA ASN A 75 17.15 -5.48 -1.85
C ASN A 75 17.70 -4.10 -1.53
N VAL A 76 18.93 -3.86 -1.96
CA VAL A 76 19.60 -2.57 -1.81
C VAL A 76 18.75 -1.48 -2.45
N CYS A 77 18.34 -0.49 -1.64
CA CYS A 77 17.42 0.58 -2.04
C CYS A 77 17.87 1.39 -3.27
N THR A 78 19.17 1.41 -3.59
CA THR A 78 19.73 2.12 -4.74
C THR A 78 19.66 1.33 -6.05
N ALA A 79 19.18 0.08 -6.03
CA ALA A 79 19.04 -0.71 -7.24
C ALA A 79 17.96 -0.13 -8.17
N MET A 80 18.16 -0.31 -9.48
CA MET A 80 17.21 0.18 -10.49
C MET A 80 16.02 -0.77 -10.61
N ALA A 81 14.82 -0.29 -10.29
CA ALA A 81 13.56 -0.99 -10.53
C ALA A 81 12.43 0.01 -10.83
N TYR A 82 11.33 -0.46 -11.40
CA TYR A 82 10.14 0.35 -11.64
C TYR A 82 9.38 0.59 -10.34
N ALA A 83 8.65 1.68 -10.20
CA ALA A 83 7.79 1.90 -9.03
C ALA A 83 6.35 1.45 -9.31
N ILE A 84 5.71 0.78 -8.34
CA ILE A 84 4.26 0.58 -8.34
C ILE A 84 3.64 1.60 -7.36
N CYS A 85 2.74 2.42 -7.88
CA CYS A 85 2.01 3.41 -7.08
C CYS A 85 0.61 2.90 -6.75
N GLU A 86 0.23 2.98 -5.47
CA GLU A 86 -1.16 2.80 -5.07
C GLU A 86 -1.90 4.14 -5.22
N LEU A 87 -2.95 4.16 -6.05
CA LEU A 87 -3.87 5.28 -6.10
C LEU A 87 -4.94 5.09 -5.03
N ARG A 88 -4.94 5.96 -4.01
CA ARG A 88 -6.07 6.05 -3.09
C ARG A 88 -7.30 6.47 -3.89
N GLN A 89 -8.25 5.57 -4.06
CA GLN A 89 -9.55 5.97 -4.60
C GLN A 89 -10.12 7.01 -3.63
N ARG A 90 -10.46 8.20 -4.14
CA ARG A 90 -11.32 9.11 -3.37
C ARG A 90 -12.55 8.30 -3.01
N SER A 91 -12.96 8.36 -1.75
CA SER A 91 -14.25 7.84 -1.33
C SER A 91 -15.28 8.25 -2.39
N LYS A 92 -15.97 7.28 -2.99
CA LYS A 92 -17.18 7.59 -3.77
C LYS A 92 -18.34 7.99 -2.84
N SER A 93 -18.07 8.48 -1.63
CA SER A 93 -19.04 9.29 -0.92
C SER A 93 -18.97 10.68 -1.51
N CYS A 94 -20.02 11.03 -2.23
CA CYS A 94 -20.30 12.40 -2.60
C CYS A 94 -20.29 13.22 -1.30
N ASP A 95 -19.26 14.05 -1.09
CA ASP A 95 -19.08 14.90 0.12
C ASP A 95 -20.35 15.72 0.47
N VAL A 96 -21.23 15.93 -0.52
CA VAL A 96 -22.52 16.60 -0.39
C VAL A 96 -23.52 15.80 0.45
N CYS A 97 -23.56 14.47 0.34
CA CYS A 97 -24.49 13.64 1.10
C CYS A 97 -24.03 13.49 2.56
N ASP A 98 -22.72 13.38 2.81
CA ASP A 98 -22.17 13.26 4.16
C ASP A 98 -22.30 14.57 4.94
N LEU A 99 -22.07 15.72 4.29
CA LEU A 99 -22.31 17.02 4.91
C LEU A 99 -23.79 17.24 5.19
N LYS A 100 -24.70 16.85 4.29
CA LYS A 100 -26.15 16.94 4.51
C LYS A 100 -26.59 16.10 5.72
N HIS A 101 -26.19 14.83 5.80
CA HIS A 101 -26.52 13.99 6.96
C HIS A 101 -25.86 14.49 8.24
N PHE A 102 -24.64 15.04 8.17
CA PHE A 102 -23.99 15.65 9.33
C PHE A 102 -24.75 16.90 9.80
N MET A 103 -25.14 17.79 8.90
CA MET A 103 -25.95 18.98 9.22
C MET A 103 -27.33 18.61 9.74
N GLU A 104 -28.01 17.62 9.15
CA GLU A 104 -29.30 17.13 9.63
C GLU A 104 -29.20 16.52 11.04
N ARG A 105 -28.15 15.75 11.31
CA ARG A 105 -27.86 15.23 12.67
C ARG A 105 -27.54 16.35 13.66
N LEU A 106 -26.76 17.35 13.24
CA LEU A 106 -26.46 18.51 14.09
C LEU A 106 -27.73 19.27 14.44
N VAL A 107 -28.57 19.59 13.45
CA VAL A 107 -29.85 20.30 13.63
C VAL A 107 -30.81 19.53 14.54
N GLN A 108 -30.82 18.19 14.47
CA GLN A 108 -31.63 17.35 15.37
C GLN A 108 -31.03 17.24 16.79
N SER A 109 -29.70 17.26 16.91
CA SER A 109 -29.01 17.18 18.21
C SER A 109 -29.02 18.50 18.97
N THR A 110 -29.09 19.63 18.26
CA THR A 110 -29.27 20.94 18.86
C THR A 110 -30.76 21.22 18.99
N ASN A 111 -31.29 21.14 20.20
CA ASN A 111 -32.66 21.58 20.53
C ASN A 111 -32.82 23.12 20.44
N ALA A 112 -32.11 23.78 19.53
CA ALA A 112 -31.74 25.20 19.59
C ALA A 112 -32.63 26.14 18.75
N PHE A 113 -33.66 25.65 18.05
CA PHE A 113 -34.59 26.53 17.32
C PHE A 113 -36.06 26.10 17.46
N LYS A 114 -36.51 25.87 18.69
CA LYS A 114 -37.91 26.12 19.04
C LYS A 114 -38.03 27.54 19.58
N CYS A 115 -38.07 28.52 18.68
CA CYS A 115 -38.73 29.78 19.01
C CYS A 115 -40.23 29.46 19.09
N GLN A 116 -40.73 29.30 20.32
CA GLN A 116 -42.16 29.31 20.57
C GLN A 116 -42.64 30.76 20.45
N ASN A 117 -43.65 30.98 19.59
CA ASN A 117 -44.46 32.19 19.63
C ASN A 117 -45.44 32.11 20.81
#